data_AF-A0A9D2QIA6-F1
#
_entry.id   AF-A0A9D2QIA6-F1
#
_cell.length_a   1.000
_cell.length_b   1.000
_cell.length_c   1.000
_cell.angle_alpha   90.00
_cell.angle_beta   90.00
_cell.angle_gamma   90.00
#
_symmetry.space_group_name_H-M   'P 1'
#
loop_
_entity.id
_entity.type
_entity.pdbx_description
1 polymer ?
#
loop_
_entity_poly.entity_id
_entity_poly.type
_entity_poly.pdbx_seq_one_letter_code
_entity_poly.pdbx_strand_id
1 'polypeptide(L)'
;MKTNPKPFALFLLTALLLSSFTGCTGKDGEIYGQRKVLEYVDSICTEPYHLVDRELIEESPDNMEYRFMTDNRELAFTANSRLVPITIDATQTSFYRREITCDYVNAVRGLYRDDIDAVLQENGQYLEEHGWIYLLSFSDIDQVVDTILTADQIYSRELEYNPPEFLSSNPAAGVHVVWQRSRQEAEEHKTWVNLTDIGVTGQHERQELYDRLADVYAQLYVDGKIENGDDIPARYLADKHVSLLPVIELNGTEMRYDRADNPYGPYGLTTDDYKYCWYNRNLGTYMMAVDIGLTTDQMSIPLIIREYVTALGGTYRTSSQDELYTSTWTIGGDTWIMEAEYDDNEIRSLEVRKNGSPLELPYITVEEDIQVSATFCVGVTVEDFCRLFDLTYEIEEEQGKVLFWKG
;
A
#
# COMPACT_ATOMS: atom_id res chain seq x y z
N MET A 1 -34.55 -41.49 -0.68
CA MET A 1 -34.55 -40.99 -2.07
C MET A 1 -33.48 -39.92 -2.18
N LYS A 2 -32.40 -40.21 -2.90
CA LYS A 2 -31.34 -39.22 -3.20
C LYS A 2 -31.89 -38.27 -4.25
N THR A 3 -32.14 -37.03 -3.88
CA THR A 3 -32.51 -35.95 -4.81
C THR A 3 -31.24 -35.53 -5.54
N ASN A 4 -31.18 -35.80 -6.84
CA ASN A 4 -30.18 -35.25 -7.75
C ASN A 4 -30.14 -33.72 -7.63
N PRO A 5 -28.96 -33.08 -7.51
CA PRO A 5 -28.85 -31.65 -7.68
C PRO A 5 -29.19 -31.30 -9.13
N LYS A 6 -29.95 -30.22 -9.27
CA LYS A 6 -30.64 -29.77 -10.49
C LYS A 6 -29.65 -29.40 -11.60
N PRO A 7 -30.01 -29.55 -12.89
CA PRO A 7 -29.22 -29.10 -14.05
C PRO A 7 -28.96 -27.57 -14.09
N PHE A 8 -29.53 -26.82 -13.16
CA PHE A 8 -29.39 -25.37 -13.01
C PHE A 8 -28.01 -24.95 -12.47
N ALA A 9 -27.42 -25.73 -11.55
CA ALA A 9 -26.09 -25.42 -11.01
C ALA A 9 -24.99 -25.64 -12.06
N LEU A 10 -25.16 -26.65 -12.92
CA LEU A 10 -24.25 -26.90 -14.04
C LEU A 10 -24.35 -25.81 -15.12
N PHE A 11 -25.55 -25.27 -15.37
CA PHE A 11 -25.79 -24.16 -16.31
C PHE A 11 -25.24 -22.81 -15.80
N LEU A 12 -25.33 -22.53 -14.49
CA LEU A 12 -24.74 -21.32 -13.90
C LEU A 12 -23.21 -21.39 -13.87
N LEU A 13 -22.63 -22.55 -13.59
CA LEU A 13 -21.17 -22.73 -13.63
C LEU A 13 -20.61 -22.65 -15.06
N THR A 14 -21.33 -23.18 -16.06
CA THR A 14 -20.94 -23.00 -17.47
C THR A 14 -21.14 -21.56 -17.93
N ALA A 15 -22.16 -20.84 -17.48
CA ALA A 15 -22.34 -19.42 -17.79
C ALA A 15 -21.25 -18.54 -17.16
N LEU A 16 -20.79 -18.83 -15.92
CA LEU A 16 -19.67 -18.13 -15.28
C LEU A 16 -18.30 -18.47 -15.89
N LEU A 17 -18.08 -19.72 -16.29
CA LEU A 17 -16.88 -20.12 -17.02
C LEU A 17 -16.87 -19.54 -18.44
N LEU A 18 -18.02 -19.47 -19.12
CA LEU A 18 -18.16 -18.81 -20.42
C LEU A 18 -17.97 -17.29 -20.32
N SER A 19 -18.46 -16.62 -19.26
CA SER A 19 -18.21 -15.18 -19.07
C SER A 19 -16.77 -14.84 -18.74
N SER A 20 -15.99 -15.81 -18.27
CA SER A 20 -14.54 -15.65 -18.02
C SER A 20 -13.70 -15.92 -19.28
N PHE A 21 -14.25 -16.60 -20.30
CA PHE A 21 -13.59 -16.89 -21.58
C PHE A 21 -14.08 -16.05 -22.77
N THR A 22 -15.13 -15.24 -22.62
CA THR A 22 -15.68 -14.38 -23.70
C THR A 22 -14.78 -13.22 -24.15
N GLY A 23 -13.66 -13.00 -23.47
CA GLY A 23 -12.63 -12.04 -23.85
C GLY A 23 -11.49 -12.59 -24.71
N CYS A 24 -11.32 -13.92 -24.73
CA CYS A 24 -10.20 -14.58 -25.41
C CYS A 24 -10.62 -15.06 -26.81
N THR A 25 -9.89 -14.65 -27.83
CA THR A 25 -10.08 -15.03 -29.23
C THR A 25 -8.79 -15.60 -29.81
N GLY A 26 -8.88 -16.20 -31.01
CA GLY A 26 -7.70 -16.60 -31.78
C GLY A 26 -7.03 -15.38 -32.44
N LYS A 27 -5.86 -15.59 -33.04
CA LYS A 27 -5.10 -14.56 -33.77
C LYS A 27 -5.88 -13.89 -34.92
N ASP A 28 -6.90 -14.58 -35.45
CA ASP A 28 -7.78 -14.12 -36.53
C ASP A 28 -9.11 -13.56 -35.98
N GLY A 29 -9.14 -13.20 -34.69
CA GLY A 29 -10.32 -12.65 -34.04
C GLY A 29 -10.64 -11.21 -34.47
N GLU A 30 -11.92 -10.84 -34.45
CA GLU A 30 -12.31 -9.46 -34.73
C GLU A 30 -11.88 -8.53 -33.58
N ILE A 31 -11.15 -7.46 -33.91
CA ILE A 31 -10.89 -6.33 -33.02
C ILE A 31 -12.18 -5.53 -32.74
N TYR A 32 -12.14 -4.61 -31.78
CA TYR A 32 -13.28 -3.71 -31.56
C TYR A 32 -13.45 -2.76 -32.76
N GLY A 33 -14.69 -2.69 -33.28
CA GLY A 33 -15.02 -1.76 -34.36
C GLY A 33 -15.09 -0.30 -33.89
N GLN A 34 -15.10 0.62 -34.87
CA GLN A 34 -15.04 2.07 -34.67
C GLN A 34 -15.95 2.63 -33.57
N ARG A 35 -17.20 2.18 -33.46
CA ARG A 35 -18.12 2.67 -32.39
C ARG A 35 -17.55 2.47 -30.99
N LYS A 36 -16.94 1.30 -30.73
CA LYS A 36 -16.34 0.99 -29.43
C LYS A 36 -15.07 1.79 -29.18
N VAL A 37 -14.32 2.10 -30.24
CA VAL A 37 -13.16 3.00 -30.15
C VAL A 37 -13.60 4.42 -29.81
N LEU A 38 -14.63 4.95 -30.49
CA LEU A 38 -15.18 6.27 -30.17
C LEU A 38 -15.73 6.35 -28.73
N GLU A 39 -16.49 5.34 -28.28
CA GLU A 39 -16.94 5.27 -26.87
C GLU A 39 -15.78 5.30 -25.87
N TYR A 40 -14.64 4.67 -26.21
CA TYR A 40 -13.45 4.69 -25.36
C TYR A 40 -12.72 6.03 -25.42
N VAL A 41 -12.59 6.63 -26.61
CA VAL A 41 -12.00 7.97 -26.78
C VAL A 41 -12.83 9.02 -26.04
N ASP A 42 -14.16 8.97 -26.11
CA ASP A 42 -15.08 9.84 -25.36
C ASP A 42 -14.89 9.75 -23.84
N SER A 43 -14.40 8.61 -23.34
CA SER A 43 -14.12 8.42 -21.91
C SER A 43 -12.78 9.03 -21.45
N ILE A 44 -11.92 9.44 -22.38
CA ILE A 44 -10.56 9.91 -22.13
C ILE A 44 -10.38 11.36 -22.59
N CYS A 45 -10.76 11.66 -23.83
CA CYS A 45 -10.69 12.99 -24.42
C CYS A 45 -11.91 13.80 -24.00
N THR A 46 -11.71 14.83 -23.17
CA THR A 46 -12.80 15.71 -22.74
C THR A 46 -13.06 16.88 -23.70
N GLU A 47 -12.13 17.11 -24.63
CA GLU A 47 -12.23 18.13 -25.66
C GLU A 47 -13.13 17.68 -26.82
N PRO A 48 -13.80 18.60 -27.54
CA PRO A 48 -14.36 18.33 -28.85
C PRO A 48 -13.27 17.87 -29.83
N TYR A 49 -13.54 16.79 -30.57
CA TYR A 49 -12.58 16.20 -31.51
C TYR A 49 -13.30 15.60 -32.72
N HIS A 50 -12.53 15.35 -33.79
CA HIS A 50 -12.99 14.62 -34.96
C HIS A 50 -12.00 13.54 -35.40
N LEU A 51 -12.53 12.47 -36.00
CA LEU A 51 -11.74 11.41 -36.63
C LEU A 51 -11.21 11.91 -37.98
N VAL A 52 -9.89 11.92 -38.12
CA VAL A 52 -9.17 12.34 -39.34
C VAL A 52 -9.00 11.17 -40.29
N ASP A 53 -8.53 10.03 -39.78
CA ASP A 53 -8.20 8.86 -40.60
C ASP A 53 -8.28 7.55 -39.80
N ARG A 54 -8.32 6.43 -40.52
CA ARG A 54 -8.18 5.08 -39.94
C ARG A 54 -7.34 4.20 -40.86
N GLU A 55 -6.38 3.48 -40.27
CA GLU A 55 -5.44 2.65 -41.00
C GLU A 55 -5.24 1.30 -40.29
N LEU A 56 -5.29 0.20 -41.05
CA LEU A 56 -4.92 -1.12 -40.55
C LEU A 56 -3.39 -1.22 -40.60
N ILE A 57 -2.74 -1.05 -39.46
CA ILE A 57 -1.27 -0.98 -39.38
C ILE A 57 -0.62 -2.36 -39.21
N GLU A 58 -1.39 -3.38 -38.79
CA GLU A 58 -0.97 -4.78 -38.74
C GLU A 58 -2.15 -5.71 -39.05
N GLU A 59 -1.92 -6.76 -39.85
CA GLU A 59 -2.96 -7.71 -40.31
C GLU A 59 -2.92 -9.07 -39.57
N SER A 60 -1.89 -9.37 -38.77
CA SER A 60 -1.81 -10.64 -38.05
C SER A 60 -0.86 -10.59 -36.85
N PRO A 61 -1.36 -10.32 -35.63
CA PRO A 61 -2.76 -10.02 -35.32
C PRO A 61 -3.23 -8.66 -35.84
N ASP A 62 -4.55 -8.49 -36.00
CA ASP A 62 -5.14 -7.21 -36.40
C ASP A 62 -4.81 -6.08 -35.39
N ASN A 63 -4.37 -4.94 -35.93
CA ASN A 63 -4.19 -3.69 -35.21
C ASN A 63 -4.66 -2.52 -36.10
N MET A 64 -5.78 -1.92 -35.73
CA MET A 64 -6.34 -0.75 -36.42
C MET A 64 -6.05 0.52 -35.62
N GLU A 65 -5.35 1.45 -36.27
CA GLU A 65 -5.09 2.79 -35.76
C GLU A 65 -6.19 3.75 -36.23
N TYR A 66 -6.67 4.57 -35.31
CA TYR A 66 -7.61 5.66 -35.54
C TYR A 66 -6.92 6.97 -35.19
N ARG A 67 -6.87 7.92 -36.12
CA ARG A 67 -6.22 9.23 -35.94
C ARG A 67 -7.26 10.30 -35.70
N PHE A 68 -7.10 11.06 -34.63
CA PHE A 68 -8.00 12.10 -34.20
C PHE A 68 -7.29 13.46 -34.13
N MET A 69 -8.08 14.52 -34.16
CA MET A 69 -7.63 15.90 -33.96
C MET A 69 -8.62 16.62 -33.05
N THR A 70 -8.14 17.34 -32.04
CA THR A 70 -9.01 18.21 -31.24
C THR A 70 -9.38 19.47 -32.01
N ASP A 71 -10.61 19.95 -31.84
CA ASP A 71 -11.14 21.08 -32.61
C ASP A 71 -10.61 22.43 -32.11
N ASN A 72 -10.29 22.53 -30.82
CA ASN A 72 -9.95 23.80 -30.18
C ASN A 72 -8.48 24.21 -30.40
N ARG A 73 -7.58 23.23 -30.50
CA ARG A 73 -6.12 23.47 -30.54
C ARG A 73 -5.36 22.58 -31.51
N GLU A 74 -6.07 21.86 -32.38
CA GLU A 74 -5.48 20.98 -33.39
C GLU A 74 -4.46 19.99 -32.80
N LEU A 75 -4.75 19.44 -31.61
CA LEU A 75 -3.93 18.41 -30.99
C LEU A 75 -4.21 17.07 -31.65
N ALA A 76 -3.21 16.51 -32.33
CA ALA A 76 -3.29 15.20 -32.95
C ALA A 76 -3.04 14.10 -31.90
N PHE A 77 -3.87 13.05 -31.94
CA PHE A 77 -3.72 11.87 -31.10
C PHE A 77 -4.27 10.63 -31.81
N THR A 78 -3.93 9.45 -31.31
CA THR A 78 -4.29 8.14 -31.88
C THR A 78 -4.98 7.25 -30.86
N ALA A 79 -5.86 6.37 -31.36
CA ALA A 79 -6.35 5.22 -30.62
C ALA A 79 -6.14 3.95 -31.42
N ASN A 80 -5.75 2.86 -30.75
CA ASN A 80 -5.52 1.57 -31.38
C ASN A 80 -6.51 0.54 -30.86
N SER A 81 -7.12 -0.22 -31.77
CA SER A 81 -7.94 -1.38 -31.47
C SER A 81 -7.21 -2.62 -31.98
N ARG A 82 -6.77 -3.48 -31.06
CA ARG A 82 -5.85 -4.57 -31.39
C ARG A 82 -6.13 -5.86 -30.63
N LEU A 83 -5.56 -6.95 -31.13
CA LEU A 83 -5.45 -8.21 -30.39
C LEU A 83 -4.08 -8.33 -29.72
N VAL A 84 -4.08 -8.54 -28.40
CA VAL A 84 -2.86 -8.70 -27.60
C VAL A 84 -2.74 -10.15 -27.12
N PRO A 85 -1.59 -10.82 -27.31
CA PRO A 85 -1.40 -12.18 -26.84
C PRO A 85 -1.44 -12.25 -25.31
N ILE A 86 -2.08 -13.29 -24.78
CA ILE A 86 -2.07 -13.67 -23.37
C ILE A 86 -1.14 -14.88 -23.24
N THR A 87 -0.10 -14.74 -22.43
CA THR A 87 0.78 -15.86 -22.06
C THR A 87 0.23 -16.49 -20.78
N ILE A 88 -0.17 -17.76 -20.88
CA ILE A 88 -0.46 -18.60 -19.71
C ILE A 88 0.67 -19.63 -19.65
N ASP A 89 1.54 -19.51 -18.64
CA ASP A 89 2.63 -20.45 -18.42
C ASP A 89 2.07 -21.88 -18.35
N ALA A 90 2.64 -22.76 -19.18
CA ALA A 90 2.30 -24.17 -19.42
C ALA A 90 1.48 -24.52 -20.68
N THR A 91 1.11 -23.58 -21.57
CA THR A 91 0.51 -23.93 -22.88
C THR A 91 1.25 -23.32 -24.07
N GLN A 92 1.48 -24.10 -25.13
CA GLN A 92 2.00 -23.62 -26.43
C GLN A 92 0.95 -22.85 -27.25
N THR A 93 -0.21 -22.52 -26.66
CA THR A 93 -1.35 -21.92 -27.36
C THR A 93 -1.45 -20.44 -27.03
N SER A 94 -1.18 -19.57 -28.01
CA SER A 94 -1.43 -18.13 -27.88
C SER A 94 -2.93 -17.85 -27.91
N PHE A 95 -3.48 -17.40 -26.78
CA PHE A 95 -4.80 -16.76 -26.73
C PHE A 95 -4.62 -15.26 -26.94
N TYR A 96 -5.62 -14.58 -27.49
CA TYR A 96 -5.56 -13.13 -27.69
C TYR A 96 -6.73 -12.47 -26.97
N ARG A 97 -6.48 -11.33 -26.32
CA ARG A 97 -7.55 -10.44 -25.83
C ARG A 97 -7.67 -9.24 -26.74
N ARG A 98 -8.89 -8.72 -26.87
CA ARG A 98 -9.12 -7.43 -27.51
C ARG A 98 -8.75 -6.31 -26.55
N GLU A 99 -8.08 -5.29 -27.05
CA GLU A 99 -7.64 -4.13 -26.28
C GLU A 99 -7.89 -2.86 -27.09
N ILE A 100 -8.33 -1.80 -26.42
CA ILE A 100 -8.35 -0.44 -26.97
C ILE A 100 -7.36 0.38 -26.15
N THR A 101 -6.50 1.14 -26.82
CA THR A 101 -5.60 2.12 -26.19
C THR A 101 -5.79 3.48 -26.86
N CYS A 102 -5.53 4.56 -26.14
CA CYS A 102 -5.61 5.94 -26.63
C CYS A 102 -4.42 6.71 -26.08
N ASP A 103 -3.69 7.44 -26.91
CA ASP A 103 -2.51 8.20 -26.51
C ASP A 103 -2.80 9.68 -26.21
N TYR A 104 -4.07 10.11 -26.22
CA TYR A 104 -4.49 11.50 -25.98
C TYR A 104 -3.79 12.12 -24.75
N VAL A 105 -3.75 11.40 -23.62
CA VAL A 105 -3.06 11.87 -22.41
C VAL A 105 -1.57 12.11 -22.66
N ASN A 106 -0.90 11.23 -23.42
CA ASN A 106 0.51 11.41 -23.77
C ASN A 106 0.70 12.58 -24.73
N ALA A 107 -0.21 12.77 -25.69
CA ALA A 107 -0.20 13.92 -26.59
C ALA A 107 -0.34 15.24 -25.80
N VAL A 108 -1.25 15.30 -24.83
CA VAL A 108 -1.41 16.45 -23.93
C VAL A 108 -0.12 16.70 -23.12
N ARG A 109 0.43 15.67 -22.49
CA ARG A 109 1.70 15.77 -21.75
C ARG A 109 2.85 16.31 -22.61
N GLY A 110 2.92 15.86 -23.86
CA GLY A 110 3.92 16.30 -24.82
C GLY A 110 3.92 17.81 -25.11
N LEU A 111 2.79 18.49 -24.92
CA LEU A 111 2.71 19.95 -25.09
C LEU A 111 3.47 20.73 -24.02
N TYR A 112 3.62 20.15 -22.82
CA TYR A 112 4.17 20.84 -21.65
C TYR A 112 5.51 20.27 -21.19
N ARG A 113 5.89 19.09 -21.67
CA ARG A 113 6.98 18.30 -21.13
C ARG A 113 8.31 19.04 -21.15
N ASP A 114 8.69 19.63 -22.28
CA ASP A 114 9.99 20.29 -22.45
C ASP A 114 10.13 21.50 -21.50
N ASP A 115 9.06 22.30 -21.36
CA ASP A 115 9.05 23.46 -20.47
C ASP A 115 9.13 23.03 -18.99
N ILE A 116 8.42 21.95 -18.61
CA ILE A 116 8.46 21.38 -17.26
C ILE A 116 9.85 20.81 -16.96
N ASP A 117 10.42 20.02 -17.86
CA ASP A 117 11.73 19.43 -17.69
C ASP A 117 12.81 20.51 -17.57
N ALA A 118 12.70 21.61 -18.33
CA ALA A 118 13.59 22.76 -18.20
C ALA A 118 13.53 23.39 -16.79
N VAL A 119 12.35 23.56 -16.21
CA VAL A 119 12.18 24.05 -14.83
C VAL A 119 12.80 23.10 -13.82
N LEU A 120 12.59 21.79 -13.97
CA LEU A 120 13.16 20.80 -13.06
C LEU A 120 14.70 20.81 -13.13
N GLN A 121 15.27 20.92 -14.34
CA GLN A 121 16.73 20.98 -14.56
C GLN A 121 17.39 22.25 -13.99
N GLU A 122 16.65 23.34 -13.79
CA GLU A 122 17.16 24.54 -13.11
C GLU A 122 17.39 24.31 -11.61
N ASN A 123 16.74 23.31 -11.01
CA ASN A 123 17.00 22.93 -9.63
C ASN A 123 18.32 22.15 -9.53
N GLY A 124 19.31 22.72 -8.84
CA GLY A 124 20.63 22.11 -8.67
C GLY A 124 20.66 20.79 -7.87
N GLN A 125 19.53 20.38 -7.29
CA GLN A 125 19.31 19.10 -6.62
C GLN A 125 18.53 18.09 -7.46
N TYR A 126 18.13 18.46 -8.68
CA TYR A 126 17.47 17.55 -9.60
C TYR A 126 18.48 16.61 -10.27
N LEU A 127 18.19 15.30 -10.21
CA LEU A 127 18.94 14.24 -10.86
C LEU A 127 18.13 13.77 -12.08
N GLU A 128 18.42 14.37 -13.23
CA GLU A 128 17.67 14.16 -14.48
C GLU A 128 17.55 12.68 -14.88
N GLU A 129 18.66 11.92 -14.80
CA GLU A 129 18.68 10.50 -15.17
C GLU A 129 17.71 9.64 -14.35
N HIS A 130 17.33 10.11 -13.16
CA HIS A 130 16.45 9.39 -12.24
C HIS A 130 15.07 10.05 -12.10
N GLY A 131 14.91 11.32 -12.48
CA GLY A 131 13.71 12.10 -12.21
C GLY A 131 13.53 12.44 -10.73
N TRP A 132 14.62 12.59 -9.98
CA TRP A 132 14.60 12.76 -8.52
C TRP A 132 15.01 14.16 -8.11
N ILE A 133 14.45 14.68 -7.03
CA ILE A 133 15.01 15.83 -6.31
C ILE A 133 15.43 15.35 -4.93
N TYR A 134 16.71 15.53 -4.58
CA TYR A 134 17.20 15.16 -3.25
C TYR A 134 17.23 16.37 -2.31
N LEU A 135 16.91 16.12 -1.04
CA LEU A 135 17.10 17.04 0.08
C LEU A 135 18.33 16.60 0.87
N LEU A 136 19.11 17.57 1.35
CA LEU A 136 20.21 17.37 2.30
C LEU A 136 19.81 17.84 3.71
N SER A 137 18.88 18.80 3.80
CA SER A 137 18.39 19.41 5.03
C SER A 137 16.90 19.77 4.93
N PHE A 138 16.27 20.14 6.05
CA PHE A 138 14.89 20.60 6.06
C PHE A 138 14.72 21.90 5.26
N SER A 139 15.73 22.78 5.28
CA SER A 139 15.70 24.07 4.57
C SER A 139 15.59 23.96 3.05
N ASP A 140 15.90 22.80 2.47
CA ASP A 140 15.80 22.56 1.02
C ASP A 140 14.35 22.45 0.53
N ILE A 141 13.39 22.20 1.44
CA ILE A 141 11.97 22.02 1.10
C ILE A 141 11.42 23.23 0.34
N ASP A 142 11.78 24.45 0.74
CA ASP A 142 11.29 25.67 0.08
C ASP A 142 11.63 25.68 -1.42
N GLN A 143 12.88 25.36 -1.77
CA GLN A 143 13.35 25.32 -3.14
C GLN A 143 12.63 24.23 -3.95
N VAL A 144 12.43 23.04 -3.36
CA VAL A 144 11.71 21.94 -4.02
C VAL A 144 10.25 22.32 -4.28
N VAL A 145 9.57 22.89 -3.28
CA VAL A 145 8.20 23.37 -3.44
C VAL A 145 8.12 24.43 -4.54
N ASP A 146 9.01 25.42 -4.54
CA ASP A 146 9.01 26.49 -5.54
C ASP A 146 9.30 25.96 -6.97
N THR A 147 10.16 24.95 -7.09
CA THR A 147 10.42 24.26 -8.37
C THR A 147 9.15 23.57 -8.88
N ILE A 148 8.47 22.80 -8.03
CA ILE A 148 7.24 22.09 -8.39
C ILE A 148 6.11 23.06 -8.73
N LEU A 149 5.96 24.15 -7.97
CA LEU A 149 4.94 25.17 -8.26
C LEU A 149 5.19 25.89 -9.59
N THR A 150 6.45 26.10 -9.95
CA THR A 150 6.80 26.69 -11.25
C THR A 150 6.45 25.74 -12.40
N ALA A 151 6.72 24.44 -12.24
CA ALA A 151 6.28 23.41 -13.19
C ALA A 151 4.74 23.31 -13.26
N ASP A 152 4.07 23.42 -12.12
CA ASP A 152 2.61 23.44 -12.03
C ASP A 152 2.00 24.64 -12.76
N GLN A 153 2.60 25.82 -12.67
CA GLN A 153 2.13 26.99 -13.42
C GLN A 153 2.18 26.81 -14.95
N ILE A 154 3.08 25.95 -15.44
CA ILE A 154 3.12 25.59 -16.86
C ILE A 154 1.94 24.67 -17.17
N TYR A 155 1.74 23.62 -16.38
CA TYR A 155 0.69 22.63 -16.65
C TYR A 155 -0.72 23.14 -16.35
N SER A 156 -0.89 24.12 -15.46
CA SER A 156 -2.19 24.71 -15.14
C SER A 156 -2.86 25.38 -16.33
N ARG A 157 -2.10 25.72 -17.39
CA ARG A 157 -2.64 26.18 -18.68
C ARG A 157 -3.58 25.16 -19.32
N GLU A 158 -3.40 23.87 -19.02
CA GLU A 158 -4.25 22.78 -19.51
C GLU A 158 -5.70 22.87 -19.00
N LEU A 159 -5.94 23.60 -17.91
CA LEU A 159 -7.29 23.84 -17.37
C LEU A 159 -8.20 24.63 -18.33
N GLU A 160 -7.65 25.23 -19.39
CA GLU A 160 -8.46 25.82 -20.48
C GLU A 160 -9.20 24.75 -21.30
N TYR A 161 -8.64 23.53 -21.37
CA TYR A 161 -9.10 22.46 -22.26
C TYR A 161 -9.66 21.25 -21.54
N ASN A 162 -9.09 20.89 -20.38
CA ASN A 162 -9.49 19.72 -19.61
C ASN A 162 -9.85 20.09 -18.16
N PRO A 163 -10.79 19.35 -17.53
CA PRO A 163 -11.23 19.67 -16.18
C PRO A 163 -10.16 19.36 -15.11
N PRO A 164 -10.22 19.95 -13.91
CA PRO A 164 -9.26 19.73 -12.82
C PRO A 164 -9.01 18.23 -12.52
N GLU A 165 -10.05 17.41 -12.54
CA GLU A 165 -9.97 15.97 -12.27
C GLU A 165 -9.13 15.22 -13.32
N PHE A 166 -9.10 15.71 -14.56
CA PHE A 166 -8.25 15.15 -15.61
C PHE A 166 -6.77 15.37 -15.27
N LEU A 167 -6.38 16.59 -14.90
CA LEU A 167 -4.98 16.90 -14.58
C LEU A 167 -4.52 16.16 -13.32
N SER A 168 -5.38 16.05 -12.30
CA SER A 168 -5.10 15.31 -11.07
C SER A 168 -4.85 13.82 -11.32
N SER A 169 -5.60 13.23 -12.25
CA SER A 169 -5.45 11.82 -12.64
C SER A 169 -4.33 11.59 -13.65
N ASN A 170 -3.90 12.65 -14.34
CA ASN A 170 -2.88 12.60 -15.38
C ASN A 170 -1.81 13.68 -15.15
N PRO A 171 -0.94 13.54 -14.13
CA PRO A 171 0.16 14.47 -13.91
C PRO A 171 1.06 14.55 -15.15
N ALA A 172 1.60 15.73 -15.44
CA ALA A 172 2.49 15.95 -16.60
C ALA A 172 3.88 15.32 -16.41
N ALA A 173 4.36 15.32 -15.17
CA ALA A 173 5.58 14.66 -14.73
C ALA A 173 5.40 14.12 -13.30
N GLY A 174 6.25 13.18 -12.91
CA GLY A 174 6.39 12.73 -11.53
C GLY A 174 7.78 13.09 -11.03
N VAL A 175 7.85 13.63 -9.82
CA VAL A 175 9.09 14.01 -9.13
C VAL A 175 9.20 13.15 -7.89
N HIS A 176 10.24 12.30 -7.85
CA HIS A 176 10.54 11.52 -6.66
C HIS A 176 11.39 12.36 -5.71
N VAL A 177 10.87 12.66 -4.51
CA VAL A 177 11.59 13.44 -3.51
C VAL A 177 12.22 12.49 -2.51
N VAL A 178 13.54 12.62 -2.32
CA VAL A 178 14.33 11.76 -1.45
C VAL A 178 15.19 12.59 -0.51
N TRP A 179 15.61 11.99 0.59
CA TRP A 179 16.66 12.54 1.44
C TRP A 179 17.96 11.79 1.18
N GLN A 180 19.05 12.55 1.21
CA GLN A 180 20.41 12.09 1.00
C GLN A 180 21.33 12.71 2.06
N ARG A 181 22.30 11.93 2.54
CA ARG A 181 23.28 12.44 3.54
C ARG A 181 24.18 13.52 2.98
N SER A 182 24.51 13.41 1.70
CA SER A 182 25.43 14.32 1.04
C SER A 182 25.18 14.38 -0.47
N ARG A 183 25.65 15.47 -1.09
CA ARG A 183 25.65 15.60 -2.55
C ARG A 183 26.40 14.48 -3.25
N GLN A 184 27.51 14.01 -2.66
CA GLN A 184 28.28 12.92 -3.23
C GLN A 184 27.47 11.61 -3.27
N GLU A 185 26.75 11.27 -2.19
CA GLU A 185 25.89 10.08 -2.19
C GLU A 185 24.75 10.19 -3.21
N ALA A 186 24.19 11.38 -3.38
CA ALA A 186 23.18 11.65 -4.40
C ALA A 186 23.72 11.45 -5.82
N GLU A 187 24.90 12.00 -6.14
CA GLU A 187 25.57 11.86 -7.45
C GLU A 187 25.99 10.42 -7.74
N GLU A 188 26.41 9.67 -6.72
CA GLU A 188 26.73 8.25 -6.84
C GLU A 188 25.48 7.35 -6.89
N HIS A 189 24.29 7.93 -6.70
CA HIS A 189 23.02 7.23 -6.58
C HIS A 189 23.07 6.09 -5.56
N LYS A 190 23.70 6.35 -4.42
CA LYS A 190 23.81 5.41 -3.29
C LYS A 190 22.92 5.88 -2.15
N THR A 191 22.39 4.91 -1.41
CA THR A 191 21.74 5.08 -0.09
C THR A 191 20.82 6.30 0.02
N TRP A 192 19.55 6.16 -0.30
CA TRP A 192 18.55 7.23 -0.15
C TRP A 192 17.42 6.81 0.80
N VAL A 193 16.71 7.81 1.32
CA VAL A 193 15.46 7.60 2.04
C VAL A 193 14.33 8.28 1.26
N ASN A 194 13.33 7.49 0.87
CA ASN A 194 12.16 8.02 0.17
C ASN A 194 11.37 8.94 1.10
N LEU A 195 11.07 10.16 0.63
CA LEU A 195 10.08 11.01 1.29
C LEU A 195 8.73 10.74 0.65
N THR A 196 8.58 11.07 -0.63
CA THR A 196 7.30 10.99 -1.33
C THR A 196 7.48 11.14 -2.84
N ASP A 197 6.42 10.81 -3.59
CA ASP A 197 6.29 11.08 -5.02
C ASP A 197 5.29 12.22 -5.23
N ILE A 198 5.67 13.21 -6.04
CA ILE A 198 4.83 14.37 -6.33
C ILE A 198 4.58 14.44 -7.84
N GLY A 199 3.32 14.38 -8.24
CA GLY A 199 2.94 14.68 -9.62
C GLY A 199 2.93 16.18 -9.87
N VAL A 200 3.32 16.64 -11.06
CA VAL A 200 3.04 18.00 -11.54
C VAL A 200 1.62 18.00 -12.08
N THR A 201 0.67 18.54 -11.32
CA THR A 201 -0.78 18.48 -11.59
C THR A 201 -1.36 19.84 -11.99
N GLY A 202 -0.56 20.91 -11.92
CA GLY A 202 -0.99 22.27 -12.19
C GLY A 202 -1.93 22.87 -11.15
N GLN A 203 -2.01 22.26 -9.96
CA GLN A 203 -3.06 22.52 -8.98
C GLN A 203 -2.54 22.57 -7.53
N HIS A 204 -1.24 22.45 -7.29
CA HIS A 204 -0.70 22.52 -5.94
C HIS A 204 -0.81 23.94 -5.36
N GLU A 205 -1.26 24.01 -4.11
CA GLU A 205 -1.14 25.20 -3.28
C GLU A 205 0.19 25.15 -2.51
N ARG A 206 0.90 26.28 -2.45
CA ARG A 206 2.25 26.35 -1.88
C ARG A 206 2.32 25.82 -0.45
N GLN A 207 1.43 26.30 0.41
CA GLN A 207 1.45 25.99 1.84
C GLN A 207 1.10 24.51 2.08
N GLU A 208 0.12 23.96 1.36
CA GLU A 208 -0.27 22.56 1.48
C GLU A 208 0.85 21.62 1.03
N LEU A 209 1.52 21.94 -0.08
CA LEU A 209 2.65 21.17 -0.58
C LEU A 209 3.86 21.23 0.38
N TYR A 210 4.15 22.42 0.90
CA TYR A 210 5.20 22.62 1.89
C TYR A 210 4.92 21.84 3.17
N ASP A 211 3.72 21.97 3.75
CA ASP A 211 3.36 21.29 4.99
C ASP A 211 3.39 19.78 4.81
N ARG A 212 2.93 19.25 3.68
CA ARG A 212 3.02 17.82 3.35
C ARG A 212 4.47 17.33 3.35
N LEU A 213 5.39 18.04 2.68
CA LEU A 213 6.80 17.66 2.64
C LEU A 213 7.48 17.81 4.00
N ALA A 214 7.20 18.90 4.71
CA ALA A 214 7.71 19.16 6.05
C ALA A 214 7.27 18.09 7.06
N ASP A 215 6.00 17.67 7.01
CA ASP A 215 5.47 16.65 7.91
C ASP A 215 6.09 15.28 7.69
N VAL A 216 6.33 14.91 6.44
CA VAL A 216 7.02 13.67 6.08
C VAL A 216 8.47 13.72 6.51
N TYR A 217 9.20 14.79 6.19
CA TYR A 217 10.60 14.97 6.60
C TYR A 217 10.73 14.87 8.12
N ALA A 218 9.91 15.63 8.87
CA ALA A 218 9.96 15.64 10.32
C ALA A 218 9.60 14.26 10.92
N GLN A 219 8.66 13.52 10.34
CA GLN A 219 8.39 12.15 10.78
C GLN A 219 9.58 11.22 10.53
N LEU A 220 10.21 11.29 9.36
CA LEU A 220 11.39 10.45 9.06
C LEU A 220 12.56 10.75 10.01
N TYR A 221 12.70 12.01 10.43
CA TYR A 221 13.68 12.40 11.45
C TYR A 221 13.33 11.80 12.82
N VAL A 222 12.07 11.91 13.26
CA VAL A 222 11.58 11.30 14.52
C VAL A 222 11.75 9.79 14.49
N ASP A 223 11.47 9.13 13.37
CA ASP A 223 11.71 7.69 13.16
C ASP A 223 13.19 7.29 13.15
N GLY A 224 14.13 8.27 13.21
CA GLY A 224 15.57 8.03 13.12
C GLY A 224 16.05 7.53 11.76
N LYS A 225 15.24 7.69 10.70
CA LYS A 225 15.58 7.24 9.33
C LYS A 225 16.47 8.23 8.60
N ILE A 226 16.38 9.52 8.94
CA ILE A 226 17.21 10.58 8.37
C ILE A 226 17.94 11.34 9.48
N GLU A 227 19.02 12.00 9.10
CA GLU A 227 19.84 12.85 9.95
C GLU A 227 19.51 14.34 9.66
N ASN A 228 20.20 15.28 10.31
CA ASN A 228 20.04 16.73 10.09
C ASN A 228 18.62 17.26 10.40
N GLY A 229 18.22 17.19 11.67
CA GLY A 229 16.96 17.76 12.16
C GLY A 229 17.07 19.12 12.84
N ASP A 230 18.27 19.70 12.92
CA ASP A 230 18.54 20.92 13.69
C ASP A 230 17.78 22.16 13.16
N ASP A 231 17.43 22.16 11.88
CA ASP A 231 16.70 23.22 11.19
C ASP A 231 15.20 22.94 11.05
N ILE A 232 14.68 21.83 11.62
CA ILE A 232 13.25 21.53 11.62
C ILE A 232 12.53 22.48 12.60
N PRO A 233 11.53 23.26 12.14
CA PRO A 233 10.73 24.08 13.02
C PRO A 233 9.98 23.23 14.06
N ALA A 234 10.04 23.64 15.33
CA ALA A 234 9.44 22.90 16.45
C ALA A 234 7.96 22.55 16.26
N ARG A 235 7.20 23.35 15.48
CA ARG A 235 5.79 23.05 15.15
C ARG A 235 5.60 21.74 14.39
N TYR A 236 6.58 21.33 13.58
CA TYR A 236 6.55 20.06 12.86
C TYR A 236 7.12 18.91 13.69
N LEU A 237 7.71 19.17 14.86
CA LEU A 237 8.11 18.11 15.79
C LEU A 237 7.09 17.91 16.91
N ALA A 238 6.26 18.92 17.15
CA ALA A 238 5.19 18.84 18.14
C ALA A 238 4.27 17.64 17.85
N ASP A 239 4.00 16.87 18.90
CA ASP A 239 3.08 15.72 18.89
C ASP A 239 3.45 14.59 17.89
N LYS A 240 4.68 14.58 17.38
CA LYS A 240 5.20 13.44 16.61
C LYS A 240 5.79 12.39 17.54
N HIS A 241 5.51 11.15 17.20
CA HIS A 241 5.94 9.95 17.92
C HIS A 241 6.71 9.05 16.95
N VAL A 242 7.66 8.26 17.48
CA VAL A 242 8.35 7.24 16.68
C VAL A 242 7.32 6.23 16.15
N SER A 243 7.28 6.06 14.82
CA SER A 243 6.22 5.25 14.18
C SER A 243 6.29 3.77 14.55
N LEU A 244 7.49 3.23 14.75
CA LEU A 244 7.72 1.82 15.06
C LEU A 244 8.87 1.67 16.06
N LEU A 245 8.60 0.98 17.17
CA LEU A 245 9.55 0.60 18.21
C LEU A 245 9.93 -0.87 17.99
N PRO A 246 11.12 -1.17 17.43
CA PRO A 246 11.50 -2.53 17.04
C PRO A 246 11.98 -3.40 18.21
N VAL A 247 12.20 -2.80 19.39
CA VAL A 247 12.72 -3.51 20.56
C VAL A 247 11.61 -3.63 21.60
N ILE A 248 11.37 -4.87 22.02
CA ILE A 248 10.45 -5.19 23.10
C ILE A 248 11.26 -5.85 24.21
N GLU A 249 11.26 -5.26 25.41
CA GLU A 249 11.87 -5.88 26.59
C GLU A 249 10.80 -6.35 27.57
N LEU A 250 10.97 -7.55 28.10
CA LEU A 250 10.11 -8.12 29.14
C LEU A 250 10.95 -8.47 30.37
N ASN A 251 10.66 -7.83 31.50
CA ASN A 251 11.43 -7.93 32.74
C ASN A 251 12.94 -7.69 32.52
N GLY A 252 13.29 -6.68 31.70
CA GLY A 252 14.67 -6.32 31.36
C GLY A 252 15.40 -7.29 30.43
N THR A 253 14.66 -8.21 29.79
CA THR A 253 15.21 -9.12 28.78
C THR A 253 14.53 -8.86 27.44
N GLU A 254 15.31 -8.62 26.39
CA GLU A 254 14.78 -8.46 25.03
C GLU A 254 14.05 -9.73 24.58
N MET A 255 12.81 -9.58 24.12
CA MET A 255 12.04 -10.64 23.47
C MET A 255 12.65 -10.91 22.09
N ARG A 256 12.88 -12.17 21.72
CA ARG A 256 13.53 -12.53 20.44
C ARG A 256 12.62 -13.15 19.41
N TYR A 257 11.51 -13.76 19.84
CA TYR A 257 10.53 -14.42 18.97
C TYR A 257 11.14 -15.48 18.01
N ASP A 258 12.27 -16.07 18.38
CA ASP A 258 13.13 -16.92 17.53
C ASP A 258 12.95 -18.43 17.78
N ARG A 259 11.81 -18.83 18.34
CA ARG A 259 11.57 -20.22 18.75
C ARG A 259 11.01 -21.06 17.61
N ALA A 260 11.85 -21.85 16.97
CA ALA A 260 11.44 -22.75 15.88
C ALA A 260 10.64 -24.00 16.33
N ASP A 261 10.23 -24.10 17.61
CA ASP A 261 9.54 -25.25 18.18
C ASP A 261 8.01 -25.11 18.14
N ASN A 262 7.46 -25.01 16.93
CA ASN A 262 6.01 -24.96 16.76
C ASN A 262 5.37 -26.34 17.03
N PRO A 263 4.50 -26.49 18.06
CA PRO A 263 3.81 -27.75 18.29
C PRO A 263 2.53 -27.92 17.45
N TYR A 264 2.16 -26.94 16.62
CA TYR A 264 0.86 -26.81 15.95
C TYR A 264 0.93 -26.59 14.42
N GLY A 265 2.09 -26.78 13.76
CA GLY A 265 2.16 -26.66 12.28
C GLY A 265 3.49 -27.10 11.67
N PRO A 266 3.51 -27.57 10.40
CA PRO A 266 4.71 -28.08 9.74
C PRO A 266 5.64 -26.98 9.19
N TYR A 267 5.16 -25.74 9.03
CA TYR A 267 5.91 -24.62 8.43
C TYR A 267 6.71 -23.78 9.43
N GLY A 268 6.57 -24.02 10.74
CA GLY A 268 7.26 -23.27 11.80
C GLY A 268 6.46 -22.08 12.35
N LEU A 269 7.12 -21.20 13.12
CA LEU A 269 6.56 -19.93 13.60
C LEU A 269 7.04 -18.78 12.70
N THR A 270 6.19 -17.75 12.54
CA THR A 270 6.53 -16.46 11.87
C THR A 270 6.32 -15.29 12.83
N THR A 271 6.61 -15.50 14.11
CA THR A 271 6.31 -14.53 15.17
C THR A 271 7.18 -13.29 15.05
N ASP A 272 8.42 -13.45 14.59
CA ASP A 272 9.43 -12.40 14.42
C ASP A 272 8.96 -11.24 13.55
N ASP A 273 8.13 -11.52 12.55
CA ASP A 273 7.45 -10.51 11.71
C ASP A 273 6.50 -9.60 12.49
N TYR A 274 6.17 -9.91 13.75
CA TYR A 274 5.27 -9.14 14.63
C TYR A 274 5.99 -8.61 15.87
N LYS A 275 7.33 -8.65 15.88
CA LYS A 275 8.16 -8.18 16.99
C LYS A 275 8.37 -6.67 16.98
N TYR A 276 7.29 -5.93 17.11
CA TYR A 276 7.34 -4.48 17.22
C TYR A 276 6.13 -3.92 17.94
N CYS A 277 6.22 -2.66 18.30
CA CYS A 277 5.13 -1.82 18.72
C CYS A 277 5.03 -0.64 17.73
N TRP A 278 3.83 -0.26 17.29
CA TRP A 278 3.66 0.86 16.35
C TRP A 278 2.77 1.95 16.91
N TYR A 279 3.03 3.20 16.53
CA TYR A 279 2.18 4.32 16.91
C TYR A 279 1.02 4.45 15.93
N ASN A 280 -0.22 4.28 16.41
CA ASN A 280 -1.41 4.53 15.61
C ASN A 280 -1.86 5.98 15.81
N ARG A 281 -1.73 6.77 14.75
CA ARG A 281 -2.06 8.21 14.77
C ARG A 281 -3.54 8.51 14.97
N ASN A 282 -4.42 7.63 14.50
CA ASN A 282 -5.87 7.83 14.62
C ASN A 282 -6.34 7.64 16.06
N LEU A 283 -5.74 6.69 16.78
CA LEU A 283 -6.03 6.40 18.18
C LEU A 283 -5.13 7.20 19.15
N GLY A 284 -4.06 7.81 18.66
CA GLY A 284 -3.13 8.60 19.46
C GLY A 284 -2.35 7.78 20.49
N THR A 285 -2.07 6.51 20.19
CA THR A 285 -1.44 5.58 21.14
C THR A 285 -0.60 4.52 20.44
N TYR A 286 0.26 3.89 21.21
CA TYR A 286 1.04 2.74 20.79
C TYR A 286 0.21 1.46 20.82
N MET A 287 0.45 0.60 19.83
CA MET A 287 -0.30 -0.62 19.55
C MET A 287 0.62 -1.83 19.46
N MET A 288 0.05 -3.01 19.70
CA MET A 288 0.70 -4.32 19.65
C MET A 288 -0.13 -5.28 18.82
N ALA A 289 0.54 -6.16 18.08
CA ALA A 289 -0.12 -7.24 17.36
C ALA A 289 -0.40 -8.40 18.32
N VAL A 290 -1.59 -9.00 18.20
CA VAL A 290 -2.01 -10.16 18.97
C VAL A 290 -2.57 -11.20 18.00
N ASP A 291 -2.10 -12.43 18.09
CA ASP A 291 -2.65 -13.53 17.32
C ASP A 291 -3.99 -14.00 17.93
N ILE A 292 -4.92 -14.42 17.07
CA ILE A 292 -6.23 -14.91 17.51
C ILE A 292 -6.23 -16.40 17.93
N GLY A 293 -5.06 -17.04 18.01
CA GLY A 293 -4.95 -18.47 18.26
C GLY A 293 -5.26 -19.37 17.06
N LEU A 294 -5.21 -18.82 15.83
CA LEU A 294 -5.41 -19.60 14.62
C LEU A 294 -4.37 -20.74 14.54
N THR A 295 -4.81 -21.99 14.47
CA THR A 295 -3.92 -23.15 14.31
C THR A 295 -4.43 -24.06 13.19
N THR A 296 -3.64 -24.19 12.11
CA THR A 296 -3.92 -25.05 10.96
C THR A 296 -2.64 -25.68 10.42
N ASP A 297 -2.75 -26.90 9.90
CA ASP A 297 -1.62 -27.66 9.34
C ASP A 297 -1.08 -27.05 8.03
N GLN A 298 -1.75 -26.04 7.46
CA GLN A 298 -1.43 -25.48 6.15
C GLN A 298 -0.66 -24.16 6.19
N MET A 299 -0.38 -23.60 7.37
CA MET A 299 0.22 -22.27 7.50
C MET A 299 1.29 -22.21 8.59
N SER A 300 2.18 -21.23 8.48
CA SER A 300 2.94 -20.76 9.64
C SER A 300 2.02 -19.93 10.52
N ILE A 301 2.24 -19.99 11.83
CA ILE A 301 1.38 -19.34 12.81
C ILE A 301 2.21 -18.42 13.70
N PRO A 302 1.71 -17.20 13.97
CA PRO A 302 2.48 -16.20 14.70
C PRO A 302 2.61 -16.55 16.19
N LEU A 303 1.60 -17.12 16.88
CA LEU A 303 1.68 -17.49 18.32
C LEU A 303 2.38 -16.45 19.22
N ILE A 304 2.04 -15.17 19.06
CA ILE A 304 2.61 -14.05 19.82
C ILE A 304 2.34 -14.25 21.32
N ILE A 305 1.11 -14.58 21.70
CA ILE A 305 0.71 -14.78 23.11
C ILE A 305 1.59 -15.86 23.78
N ARG A 306 1.90 -16.94 23.07
CA ARG A 306 2.74 -18.04 23.58
C ARG A 306 4.11 -17.54 24.01
N GLU A 307 4.73 -16.65 23.24
CA GLU A 307 6.08 -16.15 23.53
C GLU A 307 6.12 -15.40 24.86
N TYR A 308 5.15 -14.52 25.13
CA TYR A 308 5.03 -13.80 26.40
C TYR A 308 4.73 -14.74 27.57
N VAL A 309 3.76 -15.64 27.40
CA VAL A 309 3.40 -16.61 28.44
C VAL A 309 4.60 -17.45 28.83
N THR A 310 5.37 -17.91 27.84
CA THR A 310 6.53 -18.76 28.10
C THR A 310 7.66 -17.98 28.76
N ALA A 311 7.91 -16.73 28.33
CA ALA A 311 8.88 -15.85 28.96
C ALA A 311 8.50 -15.51 30.42
N LEU A 312 7.20 -15.47 30.74
CA LEU A 312 6.67 -15.27 32.09
C LEU A 312 6.60 -16.56 32.94
N GLY A 313 7.11 -17.69 32.42
CA GLY A 313 7.09 -18.99 33.12
C GLY A 313 5.70 -19.63 33.21
N GLY A 314 4.77 -19.22 32.35
CA GLY A 314 3.41 -19.73 32.26
C GLY A 314 3.28 -20.97 31.37
N THR A 315 2.03 -21.40 31.15
CA THR A 315 1.70 -22.45 30.19
C THR A 315 0.68 -21.95 29.19
N TYR A 316 0.85 -22.32 27.92
CA TYR A 316 -0.02 -21.92 26.81
C TYR A 316 -0.50 -23.17 26.07
N ARG A 317 -1.76 -23.14 25.63
CA ARG A 317 -2.40 -24.20 24.84
C ARG A 317 -3.36 -23.59 23.83
N THR A 318 -3.47 -24.21 22.66
CA THR A 318 -4.50 -23.91 21.68
C THR A 318 -5.36 -25.13 21.40
N SER A 319 -6.57 -24.87 20.89
CA SER A 319 -7.44 -25.86 20.28
C SER A 319 -8.29 -25.17 19.22
N SER A 320 -8.68 -25.91 18.18
CA SER A 320 -9.63 -25.46 17.19
C SER A 320 -10.74 -26.48 17.00
N GLN A 321 -11.95 -25.99 16.73
CA GLN A 321 -13.10 -26.79 16.33
C GLN A 321 -13.89 -26.01 15.29
N ASP A 322 -13.93 -26.51 14.06
CA ASP A 322 -14.53 -25.84 12.90
C ASP A 322 -13.90 -24.43 12.70
N GLU A 323 -14.70 -23.36 12.71
CA GLU A 323 -14.26 -21.96 12.56
C GLU A 323 -13.93 -21.28 13.90
N LEU A 324 -14.02 -22.02 15.01
CA LEU A 324 -13.74 -21.51 16.36
C LEU A 324 -12.34 -21.91 16.82
N TYR A 325 -11.53 -20.90 17.15
CA TYR A 325 -10.18 -21.03 17.66
C TYR A 325 -10.13 -20.59 19.12
N THR A 326 -9.43 -21.36 19.95
CA THR A 326 -9.32 -21.09 21.38
C THR A 326 -7.86 -21.12 21.80
N SER A 327 -7.40 -20.01 22.38
CA SER A 327 -6.12 -19.91 23.09
C SER A 327 -6.38 -19.87 24.60
N THR A 328 -5.68 -20.70 25.37
CA THR A 328 -5.76 -20.71 26.83
C THR A 328 -4.36 -20.61 27.42
N TRP A 329 -4.17 -19.69 28.35
CA TRP A 329 -2.89 -19.58 29.06
C TRP A 329 -3.04 -19.35 30.55
N THR A 330 -2.01 -19.76 31.28
CA THR A 330 -1.88 -19.55 32.72
C THR A 330 -0.55 -18.92 33.06
N ILE A 331 -0.57 -17.93 33.96
CA ILE A 331 0.63 -17.27 34.47
C ILE A 331 0.43 -17.13 35.98
N GLY A 332 1.25 -17.81 36.77
CA GLY A 332 1.03 -17.89 38.23
C GLY A 332 -0.31 -18.56 38.55
N GLY A 333 -1.20 -17.86 39.25
CA GLY A 333 -2.53 -18.35 39.64
C GLY A 333 -3.66 -17.97 38.69
N ASP A 334 -3.39 -17.10 37.72
CA ASP A 334 -4.40 -16.56 36.81
C ASP A 334 -4.48 -17.37 35.52
N THR A 335 -5.69 -17.44 34.96
CA THR A 335 -6.00 -18.14 33.71
C THR A 335 -6.73 -17.21 32.76
N TRP A 336 -6.30 -17.19 31.51
CA TRP A 336 -6.94 -16.47 30.43
C TRP A 336 -7.42 -17.44 29.36
N ILE A 337 -8.53 -17.10 28.73
CA ILE A 337 -9.11 -17.82 27.59
C ILE A 337 -9.48 -16.77 26.55
N MET A 338 -8.98 -16.94 25.33
CA MET A 338 -9.37 -16.19 24.16
C MET A 338 -10.09 -17.13 23.19
N GLU A 339 -11.28 -16.74 22.76
CA GLU A 339 -12.10 -17.45 21.79
C GLU A 339 -12.29 -16.54 20.57
N ALA A 340 -11.96 -17.04 19.37
CA ALA A 340 -12.06 -16.30 18.12
C ALA A 340 -12.81 -17.11 17.07
N GLU A 341 -13.82 -16.52 16.45
CA GLU A 341 -14.49 -17.08 15.27
C GLU A 341 -13.85 -16.46 14.02
N TYR A 342 -13.28 -17.30 13.17
CA TYR A 342 -12.55 -16.87 11.97
C TYR A 342 -12.96 -17.68 10.76
N ASP A 343 -13.50 -17.00 9.75
CA ASP A 343 -14.00 -17.59 8.52
C ASP A 343 -13.78 -16.63 7.33
N ASP A 344 -13.58 -17.18 6.13
CA ASP A 344 -13.37 -16.42 4.88
C ASP A 344 -12.28 -15.33 4.98
N ASN A 345 -11.23 -15.60 5.76
CA ASN A 345 -10.14 -14.68 6.09
C ASN A 345 -10.56 -13.42 6.89
N GLU A 346 -11.60 -13.52 7.69
CA GLU A 346 -12.13 -12.44 8.49
C GLU A 346 -12.39 -12.89 9.93
N ILE A 347 -12.10 -12.03 10.90
CA ILE A 347 -12.41 -12.25 12.31
C ILE A 347 -13.86 -11.83 12.55
N ARG A 348 -14.75 -12.81 12.79
CA ARG A 348 -16.18 -12.59 13.03
C ARG A 348 -16.46 -12.19 14.47
N SER A 349 -15.73 -12.77 15.41
CA SER A 349 -15.80 -12.43 16.82
C SER A 349 -14.49 -12.74 17.53
N LEU A 350 -14.20 -11.98 18.59
CA LEU A 350 -13.06 -12.18 19.47
C LEU A 350 -13.46 -11.85 20.90
N GLU A 351 -13.42 -12.84 21.78
CA GLU A 351 -13.72 -12.68 23.21
C GLU A 351 -12.51 -13.11 24.04
N VAL A 352 -12.21 -12.34 25.10
CA VAL A 352 -11.21 -12.72 26.09
C VAL A 352 -11.84 -12.76 27.47
N ARG A 353 -11.45 -13.75 28.27
CA ARG A 353 -11.87 -13.91 29.67
C ARG A 353 -10.65 -14.14 30.55
N LYS A 354 -10.62 -13.51 31.73
CA LYS A 354 -9.64 -13.75 32.78
C LYS A 354 -10.34 -14.32 34.01
N ASN A 355 -9.88 -15.49 34.48
CA ASN A 355 -10.46 -16.20 35.62
C ASN A 355 -12.00 -16.38 35.51
N GLY A 356 -12.48 -16.62 34.28
CA GLY A 356 -13.90 -16.76 33.97
C GLY A 356 -14.70 -15.46 33.85
N SER A 357 -14.10 -14.30 34.13
CA SER A 357 -14.74 -12.99 33.94
C SER A 357 -14.38 -12.40 32.57
N PRO A 358 -15.32 -11.77 31.85
CA PRO A 358 -15.02 -11.08 30.60
C PRO A 358 -13.92 -10.02 30.78
N LEU A 359 -12.99 -9.99 29.83
CA LEU A 359 -11.96 -8.96 29.70
C LEU A 359 -12.23 -8.21 28.40
N GLU A 360 -12.72 -6.98 28.50
CA GLU A 360 -12.92 -6.13 27.33
C GLU A 360 -11.58 -5.85 26.65
N LEU A 361 -11.47 -6.21 25.37
CA LEU A 361 -10.29 -6.04 24.55
C LEU A 361 -10.70 -5.37 23.24
N PRO A 362 -10.81 -4.03 23.19
CA PRO A 362 -10.99 -3.32 21.93
C PRO A 362 -9.83 -3.63 20.99
N TYR A 363 -10.14 -3.86 19.72
CA TYR A 363 -9.14 -4.19 18.72
C TYR A 363 -9.48 -3.58 17.37
N ILE A 364 -8.47 -3.49 16.53
CA ILE A 364 -8.56 -3.16 15.11
C ILE A 364 -8.00 -4.31 14.27
N THR A 365 -8.41 -4.37 13.01
CA THR A 365 -8.00 -5.39 12.05
C THR A 365 -7.03 -4.83 11.00
N VAL A 366 -6.46 -5.71 10.17
CA VAL A 366 -5.58 -5.32 9.06
C VAL A 366 -6.26 -4.43 8.01
N GLU A 367 -7.59 -4.47 7.91
CA GLU A 367 -8.34 -3.57 7.03
C GLU A 367 -8.37 -2.13 7.57
N GLU A 368 -8.28 -1.96 8.89
CA GLU A 368 -8.29 -0.66 9.57
C GLU A 368 -6.89 -0.06 9.71
N ASP A 369 -5.88 -0.92 9.93
CA ASP A 369 -4.47 -0.51 10.00
C ASP A 369 -3.57 -1.62 9.44
N ILE A 370 -2.86 -1.32 8.35
CA ILE A 370 -1.96 -2.26 7.67
C ILE A 370 -0.84 -2.77 8.59
N GLN A 371 -0.51 -2.04 9.66
CA GLN A 371 0.49 -2.47 10.63
C GLN A 371 0.04 -3.68 11.45
N VAL A 372 -1.24 -4.09 11.42
CA VAL A 372 -1.66 -5.39 11.99
C VAL A 372 -1.06 -6.56 11.19
N SER A 373 -0.69 -6.33 9.93
CA SER A 373 0.07 -7.21 9.03
C SER A 373 -0.61 -8.52 8.58
N ALA A 374 -1.62 -9.03 9.28
CA ALA A 374 -2.33 -10.24 8.88
C ALA A 374 -3.81 -10.27 9.31
N THR A 375 -4.63 -10.99 8.54
CA THR A 375 -6.07 -11.16 8.80
C THR A 375 -6.37 -12.02 10.04
N PHE A 376 -5.41 -12.81 10.49
CA PHE A 376 -5.49 -13.66 11.68
C PHE A 376 -4.77 -13.07 12.90
N CYS A 377 -4.42 -11.78 12.82
CA CYS A 377 -3.94 -10.98 13.92
C CYS A 377 -4.89 -9.80 14.15
N VAL A 378 -4.86 -9.24 15.34
CA VAL A 378 -5.52 -8.00 15.68
C VAL A 378 -4.52 -7.01 16.27
N GLY A 379 -4.78 -5.73 16.07
CA GLY A 379 -4.07 -4.65 16.76
C GLY A 379 -4.82 -4.25 18.02
N VAL A 380 -4.14 -4.23 19.15
CA VAL A 380 -4.68 -3.74 20.43
C VAL A 380 -3.76 -2.65 20.98
N THR A 381 -4.28 -1.77 21.84
CA THR A 381 -3.43 -0.78 22.52
C THR A 381 -2.39 -1.48 23.39
N VAL A 382 -1.23 -0.86 23.63
CA VAL A 382 -0.21 -1.42 24.54
C VAL A 382 -0.78 -1.64 25.96
N GLU A 383 -1.71 -0.79 26.39
CA GLU A 383 -2.42 -0.95 27.67
C GLU A 383 -3.30 -2.20 27.68
N ASP A 384 -4.08 -2.43 26.63
CA ASP A 384 -4.91 -3.63 26.49
C ASP A 384 -4.08 -4.89 26.31
N PHE A 385 -2.95 -4.80 25.60
CA PHE A 385 -1.97 -5.87 25.52
C PHE A 385 -1.45 -6.27 26.90
N CYS A 386 -1.12 -5.29 27.75
CA CYS A 386 -0.66 -5.56 29.12
C CYS A 386 -1.69 -6.32 29.96
N ARG A 387 -2.99 -6.07 29.76
CA ARG A 387 -4.09 -6.74 30.46
C ARG A 387 -4.20 -8.24 30.13
N LEU A 388 -3.65 -8.69 29.00
CA LEU A 388 -3.57 -10.11 28.64
C LEU A 388 -2.57 -10.90 29.50
N PHE A 389 -1.67 -10.22 30.22
CA PHE A 389 -0.55 -10.84 30.92
C PHE A 389 -0.32 -10.32 32.35
N ASP A 390 -1.14 -9.35 32.80
CA ASP A 390 -0.92 -8.55 34.02
C ASP A 390 0.44 -7.85 34.06
N LEU A 391 0.74 -7.14 32.97
CA LEU A 391 1.95 -6.35 32.83
C LEU A 391 1.66 -4.86 33.05
N THR A 392 2.72 -4.11 33.28
CA THR A 392 2.79 -2.66 33.13
C THR A 392 3.83 -2.33 32.08
N TYR A 393 3.78 -1.12 31.52
CA TYR A 393 4.66 -0.72 30.44
C TYR A 393 5.25 0.68 30.59
N GLU A 394 6.33 0.92 29.87
CA GLU A 394 6.93 2.23 29.61
C GLU A 394 7.39 2.27 28.15
N ILE A 395 7.23 3.44 27.52
CA ILE A 395 7.67 3.70 26.15
C ILE A 395 8.93 4.56 26.22
N GLU A 396 10.01 4.10 25.60
CA GLU A 396 11.27 4.81 25.46
C GLU A 396 11.54 5.08 23.97
N GLU A 397 10.91 6.11 23.42
CA GLU A 397 11.02 6.45 21.98
C GLU A 397 12.46 6.72 21.54
N GLU A 398 13.25 7.44 22.35
CA GLU A 398 14.65 7.76 22.06
C GLU A 398 15.54 6.51 21.89
N GLN A 399 15.14 5.39 22.51
CA GLN A 399 15.83 4.11 22.41
C GLN A 399 15.13 3.14 21.45
N GLY A 400 13.97 3.50 20.90
CA GLY A 400 13.15 2.65 20.04
C GLY A 400 12.55 1.45 20.78
N LYS A 401 12.18 1.60 22.06
CA LYS A 401 11.76 0.49 22.92
C LYS A 401 10.36 0.64 23.49
N VAL A 402 9.68 -0.50 23.64
CA VAL A 402 8.64 -0.71 24.64
C VAL A 402 9.15 -1.66 25.70
N LEU A 403 8.99 -1.28 26.97
CA LEU A 403 9.41 -2.04 28.13
C LEU A 403 8.16 -2.59 28.83
N PHE A 404 8.19 -3.88 29.18
CA PHE A 404 7.15 -4.55 29.94
C PHE A 404 7.72 -5.16 31.20
N TRP A 405 6.96 -5.12 32.30
CA TRP A 405 7.29 -5.86 33.51
C TRP A 405 6.04 -6.24 34.29
N LYS A 406 6.17 -7.24 35.15
CA LYS A 406 5.09 -7.62 36.06
C LYS A 406 5.08 -6.70 37.28
N GLY A 407 3.92 -6.14 37.58
CA GLY A 407 3.69 -5.30 38.76
C GLY A 407 3.77 -6.05 40.10
#